data_AF-A0A7X7LW11-F1
#
_entry.id   AF-A0A7X7LW11-F1
#
_cell.length_a   1.000
_cell.length_b   1.000
_cell.length_c   1.000
_cell.angle_alpha   90.00
_cell.angle_beta   90.00
_cell.angle_gamma   90.00
#
_symmetry.space_group_name_H-M   'P 1'
#
loop_
_entity.id
_entity.type
_entity.pdbx_description
1 polymer ?
#
loop_
_entity_poly.entity_id
_entity_poly.type
_entity_poly.pdbx_seq_one_letter_code
_entity_poly.pdbx_strand_id
1 'polypeptide(L)'
;MTPKDSSTLHYAALVIAKAERLDEFRAKFHAGEDFAEVERQVKSGGTYQFIIGGKDDRFGVIVALPDGTFAACAAMNEWVFDNHEEAQALAERLSRPGEDSDGAEVLVMSFTPPPDAG
;
A
#
# COMPACT_ATOMS: atom_id res chain seq x y z
N MET A 1 22.91 20.73 13.03
CA MET A 1 21.91 20.38 11.99
C MET A 1 22.03 18.89 11.78
N THR A 2 21.21 18.12 12.50
CA THR A 2 21.18 16.66 12.37
C THR A 2 20.45 16.34 11.06
N PRO A 3 20.97 15.45 10.20
CA PRO A 3 20.20 14.98 9.06
C PRO A 3 18.88 14.43 9.61
N LYS A 4 17.74 14.84 9.03
CA LYS A 4 16.47 14.16 9.28
C LYS A 4 16.68 12.74 8.78
N ASP A 5 16.99 11.83 9.71
CA ASP A 5 16.97 10.39 9.50
C ASP A 5 15.73 10.08 8.66
N SER A 6 15.91 9.34 7.58
CA SER A 6 14.80 8.87 6.75
C SER A 6 13.98 7.90 7.60
N SER A 7 13.14 8.43 8.49
CA SER A 7 12.29 7.66 9.37
C SER A 7 11.43 6.78 8.49
N THR A 8 11.54 5.47 8.69
CA THR A 8 10.72 4.51 7.99
C THR A 8 9.29 4.73 8.45
N LEU A 9 8.42 5.06 7.51
CA LEU A 9 7.01 5.24 7.78
C LEU A 9 6.30 3.90 7.66
N HIS A 10 5.31 3.69 8.51
CA HIS A 10 4.52 2.48 8.61
C HIS A 10 3.06 2.79 8.37
N TYR A 11 2.36 1.98 7.60
CA TYR A 11 0.94 2.21 7.32
C TYR A 11 0.15 0.93 7.21
N ALA A 12 -1.12 1.00 7.58
CA ALA A 12 -2.07 -0.07 7.35
C ALA A 12 -2.61 0.03 5.92
N ALA A 13 -2.66 -1.09 5.20
CA ALA A 13 -3.16 -1.17 3.84
C ALA A 13 -4.21 -2.28 3.76
N LEU A 14 -5.46 -1.90 3.46
CA LEU A 14 -6.58 -2.81 3.30
C LEU A 14 -6.46 -3.56 1.99
N VAL A 15 -6.39 -4.89 2.02
CA VAL A 15 -6.40 -5.72 0.82
C VAL A 15 -7.79 -5.66 0.20
N ILE A 16 -7.90 -5.00 -0.95
CA ILE A 16 -9.15 -4.86 -1.71
C ILE A 16 -9.29 -5.94 -2.78
N ALA A 17 -8.18 -6.51 -3.23
CA ALA A 17 -8.16 -7.61 -4.19
C ALA A 17 -6.81 -8.35 -4.13
N LYS A 18 -6.86 -9.65 -4.41
CA LYS A 18 -5.68 -10.48 -4.65
C LYS A 18 -5.76 -11.08 -6.05
N ALA A 19 -4.62 -11.26 -6.68
CA ALA A 19 -4.51 -11.89 -7.98
C ALA A 19 -3.26 -12.75 -8.04
N GLU A 20 -3.30 -13.83 -8.81
CA GLU A 20 -2.10 -14.64 -9.07
C GLU A 20 -1.15 -13.92 -10.04
N ARG A 21 -1.68 -12.99 -10.84
CA ARG A 21 -0.92 -12.22 -11.82
C ARG A 21 -1.26 -10.75 -11.74
N LEU A 22 -0.24 -9.90 -11.90
CA LEU A 22 -0.43 -8.46 -11.91
C LEU A 22 -1.46 -8.03 -12.97
N ASP A 23 -1.40 -8.61 -14.18
CA ASP A 23 -2.27 -8.25 -15.32
C ASP A 23 -3.77 -8.40 -15.01
N GLU A 24 -4.16 -9.19 -14.00
CA GLU A 24 -5.57 -9.23 -13.58
C GLU A 24 -6.04 -7.91 -12.96
N PHE A 25 -5.13 -7.15 -12.33
CA PHE A 25 -5.45 -5.81 -11.86
C PHE A 25 -5.58 -4.82 -13.01
N ARG A 26 -4.99 -5.08 -14.18
CA ARG A 26 -5.04 -4.18 -15.34
C ARG A 26 -6.46 -3.81 -15.74
N ALA A 27 -7.41 -4.72 -15.59
CA ALA A 27 -8.83 -4.48 -15.85
C ALA A 27 -9.48 -3.51 -14.83
N LYS A 28 -8.89 -3.35 -13.65
CA LYS A 28 -9.33 -2.43 -12.59
C LYS A 28 -8.57 -1.10 -12.60
N PHE A 29 -7.38 -1.05 -13.20
CA PHE A 29 -6.66 0.20 -13.44
C PHE A 29 -7.37 1.01 -14.54
N HIS A 30 -7.51 2.32 -14.34
CA HIS A 30 -8.00 3.20 -15.39
C HIS A 30 -7.02 3.17 -16.57
N ALA A 31 -7.55 3.23 -17.79
CA ALA A 31 -6.83 3.06 -19.06
C ALA A 31 -5.70 4.08 -19.37
N GLY A 32 -5.27 4.88 -18.38
CA GLY A 32 -4.22 5.88 -18.48
C GLY A 32 -2.99 5.63 -17.62
N GLU A 33 -2.98 4.64 -16.72
CA GLU A 33 -1.77 4.26 -15.98
C GLU A 33 -0.90 3.31 -16.82
N ASP A 34 0.40 3.61 -16.89
CA ASP A 34 1.37 2.78 -17.62
C ASP A 34 1.62 1.50 -16.82
N PHE A 35 0.77 0.51 -17.05
CA PHE A 35 0.82 -0.77 -16.35
C PHE A 35 2.18 -1.48 -16.49
N ALA A 36 2.92 -1.21 -17.58
CA ALA A 36 4.27 -1.75 -17.76
C ALA A 36 5.26 -1.15 -16.75
N GLU A 37 5.13 0.13 -16.39
CA GLU A 37 5.88 0.72 -15.30
C GLU A 37 5.51 0.12 -13.94
N VAL A 38 4.22 -0.07 -13.67
CA VAL A 38 3.73 -0.76 -12.45
C VAL A 38 4.38 -2.13 -12.33
N GLU A 39 4.31 -2.95 -13.39
CA GLU A 39 4.95 -4.27 -13.43
C GLU A 39 6.44 -4.21 -13.17
N ARG A 40 7.14 -3.25 -13.80
CA ARG A 40 8.58 -3.11 -13.65
C ARG A 40 8.94 -2.77 -12.20
N GLN A 41 8.21 -1.85 -11.59
CA GLN A 41 8.43 -1.42 -10.21
C GLN A 41 8.12 -2.53 -9.21
N VAL A 42 6.98 -3.21 -9.35
CA VAL A 42 6.65 -4.35 -8.46
C VAL A 42 7.67 -5.49 -8.62
N LYS A 43 8.13 -5.79 -9.84
CA LYS A 43 9.16 -6.82 -10.07
C LYS A 43 10.54 -6.42 -9.53
N SER A 44 10.88 -5.14 -9.55
CA SER A 44 12.19 -4.65 -9.12
C SER A 44 12.27 -4.34 -7.62
N GLY A 45 11.18 -3.82 -7.03
CA GLY A 45 11.11 -3.32 -5.66
C GLY A 45 10.10 -4.04 -4.77
N GLY A 46 9.31 -4.96 -5.31
CA GLY A 46 8.29 -5.73 -4.56
C GLY A 46 6.99 -4.97 -4.31
N THR A 47 6.97 -3.65 -4.45
CA THR A 47 5.78 -2.80 -4.21
C THR A 47 5.67 -1.66 -5.23
N TYR A 48 4.45 -1.17 -5.44
CA TYR A 48 4.16 0.02 -6.24
C TYR A 48 3.01 0.81 -5.62
N GLN A 49 3.20 2.11 -5.41
CA GLN A 49 2.20 3.00 -4.82
C GLN A 49 1.65 3.94 -5.90
N PHE A 50 0.33 4.17 -5.89
CA PHE A 50 -0.40 5.03 -6.83
C PHE A 50 -1.54 5.76 -6.13
N ILE A 51 -2.03 6.87 -6.68
CA ILE A 51 -3.11 7.66 -6.04
C ILE A 51 -4.47 7.15 -6.53
N ILE A 52 -5.41 6.88 -5.61
CA ILE A 52 -6.74 6.39 -5.99
C ILE A 52 -7.69 7.58 -6.18
N GLY A 53 -8.00 7.92 -7.44
CA GLY A 53 -9.20 8.67 -7.81
C GLY A 53 -9.25 10.13 -7.34
N GLY A 54 -8.17 10.90 -7.54
CA GLY A 54 -8.19 12.36 -7.39
C GLY A 54 -8.48 12.89 -5.99
N LYS A 55 -8.50 12.01 -4.98
CA LYS A 55 -8.50 12.38 -3.56
C LYS A 55 -7.08 12.23 -3.03
N ASP A 56 -6.47 13.36 -2.68
CA ASP A 56 -5.15 13.42 -2.08
C ASP A 56 -5.00 12.58 -0.80
N ASP A 57 -6.10 12.20 -0.14
CA ASP A 57 -6.06 11.46 1.11
C ASP A 57 -5.98 9.92 0.96
N ARG A 58 -6.13 9.37 -0.25
CA ARG A 58 -6.14 7.91 -0.48
C ARG A 58 -5.18 7.45 -1.55
N PHE A 59 -4.43 6.41 -1.25
CA PHE A 59 -3.49 5.80 -2.18
C PHE A 59 -3.66 4.28 -2.22
N GLY A 60 -3.39 3.72 -3.39
CA GLY A 60 -3.37 2.31 -3.66
C GLY A 60 -1.94 1.81 -3.65
N VAL A 61 -1.76 0.57 -3.22
CA VAL A 61 -0.47 -0.10 -3.21
C VAL A 61 -0.64 -1.48 -3.79
N ILE A 62 0.16 -1.83 -4.79
CA ILE A 62 0.31 -3.21 -5.22
C ILE A 62 1.56 -3.78 -4.57
N VAL A 63 1.43 -4.94 -3.94
CA VAL A 63 2.55 -5.67 -3.33
C VAL A 63 2.63 -7.08 -3.89
N ALA A 64 3.85 -7.54 -4.16
CA ALA A 64 4.14 -8.94 -4.41
C ALA A 64 4.21 -9.69 -3.07
N LEU A 65 3.31 -10.66 -2.90
CA LEU A 65 3.26 -11.52 -1.73
C LEU A 65 4.34 -12.61 -1.78
N PRO A 66 4.80 -13.13 -0.63
CA PRO A 66 5.84 -14.17 -0.58
C PRO A 66 5.43 -15.46 -1.28
N ASP A 67 4.12 -15.74 -1.37
CA ASP A 67 3.55 -16.88 -2.10
C ASP A 67 3.64 -16.74 -3.64
N GLY A 68 4.18 -15.63 -4.14
CA GLY A 68 4.30 -15.34 -5.58
C GLY A 68 3.03 -14.77 -6.22
N THR A 69 2.01 -14.49 -5.40
CA THR A 69 0.79 -13.77 -5.80
C THR A 69 0.95 -12.27 -5.56
N PHE A 70 -0.06 -11.49 -5.94
CA PHE A 70 -0.07 -10.04 -5.78
C PHE A 70 -1.32 -9.59 -5.05
N ALA A 71 -1.17 -8.60 -4.17
CA ALA A 71 -2.29 -7.96 -3.49
C ALA A 71 -2.36 -6.48 -3.90
N ALA A 72 -3.56 -6.05 -4.28
CA ALA A 72 -3.91 -4.65 -4.38
C ALA A 72 -4.51 -4.22 -3.06
N CYS A 73 -3.90 -3.22 -2.45
CA CYS A 73 -4.27 -2.67 -1.17
C CYS A 73 -4.67 -1.20 -1.31
N ALA A 74 -5.56 -0.73 -0.46
CA ALA A 74 -5.92 0.67 -0.32
C ALA A 74 -5.51 1.17 1.06
N ALA A 75 -4.87 2.32 1.11
CA ALA A 75 -4.45 2.98 2.33
C ALA A 75 -4.84 4.46 2.29
N MET A 76 -4.88 5.09 3.47
CA MET A 76 -5.12 6.52 3.61
C MET A 76 -3.86 7.20 4.13
N ASN A 77 -3.63 8.46 3.76
CA ASN A 77 -2.50 9.22 4.30
C ASN A 77 -2.59 9.38 5.83
N GLU A 78 -3.80 9.42 6.39
CA GLU A 78 -4.03 9.42 7.84
C GLU A 78 -3.63 8.09 8.52
N TRP A 79 -3.45 7.01 7.76
CA TRP A 79 -3.03 5.70 8.27
C TRP A 79 -1.53 5.51 8.26
N VAL A 80 -0.77 6.57 7.92
CA VAL A 80 0.69 6.58 7.92
C VAL A 80 1.18 7.08 9.27
N PHE A 81 2.00 6.27 9.93
CA PHE A 81 2.56 6.49 11.25
C PHE A 81 4.08 6.40 11.21
N ASP A 82 4.75 7.05 12.15
CA ASP A 82 6.21 6.95 12.33
C ASP A 82 6.64 5.63 12.97
N ASN A 83 5.70 4.87 13.54
CA ASN A 83 5.98 3.66 14.31
C ASN A 83 5.14 2.47 13.83
N HIS A 84 5.77 1.29 13.83
CA HIS A 84 5.11 0.04 13.47
C HIS A 84 3.92 -0.29 14.38
N GLU A 85 4.03 -0.02 15.68
CA GLU A 85 3.00 -0.35 16.67
C GLU A 85 1.66 0.35 16.39
N GLU A 86 1.69 1.62 15.97
CA GLU A 86 0.48 2.36 15.64
C GLU A 86 -0.18 1.84 14.36
N ALA A 87 0.63 1.59 13.33
CA ALA A 87 0.14 0.99 12.08
C ALA A 87 -0.44 -0.41 12.32
N GLN A 88 0.18 -1.21 13.18
CA GLN A 88 -0.30 -2.53 13.57
C GLN A 88 -1.59 -2.45 14.37
N ALA A 89 -1.68 -1.55 15.35
CA ALA A 89 -2.91 -1.35 16.13
C ALA A 89 -4.07 -0.94 15.21
N LEU A 90 -3.81 -0.08 14.21
CA LEU A 90 -4.81 0.27 13.22
C LEU A 90 -5.19 -0.93 12.34
N ALA A 91 -4.21 -1.70 11.87
CA ALA A 91 -4.47 -2.89 11.06
C ALA A 91 -5.31 -3.93 11.81
N GLU A 92 -5.02 -4.16 13.09
CA GLU A 92 -5.83 -5.03 13.95
C GLU A 92 -7.26 -4.49 14.12
N ARG A 93 -7.44 -3.18 14.27
CA ARG A 93 -8.76 -2.57 14.37
C ARG A 93 -9.57 -2.71 13.08
N LEU A 94 -8.91 -2.55 11.93
CA LEU A 94 -9.52 -2.69 10.61
C LEU A 94 -9.79 -4.15 10.24
N SER A 95 -8.96 -5.08 10.73
CA SER A 95 -9.09 -6.50 10.46
C SER A 95 -10.12 -7.18 11.37
N ARG A 96 -10.42 -6.59 12.53
CA ARG A 96 -11.48 -7.09 13.41
C ARG A 96 -12.84 -6.96 12.70
N PRO A 97 -13.66 -8.03 12.71
CA PRO A 97 -15.02 -7.93 12.22
C PRO A 97 -15.80 -6.91 13.08
N GLY A 98 -16.32 -5.88 12.42
CA GLY A 98 -17.18 -4.86 13.02
C GLY A 98 -18.55 -4.81 12.33
N GLU A 99 -19.47 -3.97 12.82
CA GLU A 99 -20.83 -3.83 12.28
C GLU A 99 -20.90 -3.52 10.77
N ASP A 100 -19.83 -2.95 10.19
CA ASP A 100 -19.78 -2.49 8.79
C ASP A 100 -18.64 -3.11 7.95
N SER A 101 -17.88 -4.08 8.46
CA SER A 101 -16.79 -4.69 7.69
C SER A 101 -16.61 -6.17 8.03
N ASP A 102 -16.82 -7.00 7.01
CA ASP A 102 -16.58 -8.44 7.01
C ASP A 102 -15.06 -8.69 7.00
N GLY A 103 -14.43 -8.62 8.17
CA GLY A 103 -13.04 -8.99 8.44
C GLY A 103 -12.07 -8.78 7.28
N ALA A 104 -11.83 -7.52 6.90
CA ALA A 104 -10.93 -7.22 5.80
C ALA A 104 -9.51 -7.67 6.14
N GLU A 105 -8.82 -8.28 5.17
CA GLU A 105 -7.40 -8.55 5.34
C GLU A 105 -6.64 -7.22 5.25
N VAL A 106 -5.85 -6.92 6.28
CA VAL A 106 -5.07 -5.68 6.35
C VAL A 106 -3.61 -6.03 6.49
N LEU A 107 -2.78 -5.44 5.63
CA LEU A 107 -1.34 -5.60 5.66
C LEU A 107 -0.71 -4.37 6.29
N VAL A 108 0.24 -4.58 7.20
CA VAL A 108 1.10 -3.50 7.70
C VAL A 108 2.29 -3.40 6.77
N MET A 109 2.41 -2.27 6.11
CA MET A 109 3.49 -1.99 5.17
C MET A 109 4.40 -0.91 5.75
N SER A 110 5.63 -0.87 5.26
CA SER A 110 6.56 0.20 5.54
C SER A 110 7.16 0.74 4.26
N PHE A 111 7.46 2.03 4.25
CA PHE A 111 8.22 2.65 3.19
C PHE A 111 9.18 3.67 3.78
N THR A 112 10.36 3.75 3.19
CA THR A 112 11.31 4.80 3.50
C THR A 112 11.18 5.84 2.40
N PRO A 113 10.60 7.02 2.67
CA PRO A 113 10.60 8.08 1.67
C PRO A 113 12.06 8.40 1.30
N PRO A 114 12.35 8.69 0.02
CA PRO A 114 13.69 9.15 -0.34
C PRO A 114 14.04 10.38 0.50
N PRO A 115 15.31 10.56 0.91
CA PRO A 115 15.72 11.78 1.58
C PRO A 115 15.34 12.94 0.67
N ASP A 116 14.50 13.84 1.20
CA ASP A 116 14.00 15.02 0.52
C ASP A 116 15.18 15.67 -0.23
N ALA A 117 15.12 15.68 -1.56
CA ALA A 117 16.10 16.38 -2.38
C ALA A 117 15.84 17.88 -2.18
N GLY A 118 16.43 18.41 -1.09
CA GLY A 118 16.35 19.81 -0.70
C GLY A 118 16.99 20.76 -1.70
#